data_AF-A0A1B6M528-F1
#
_entry.id   AF-A0A1B6M528-F1
#
_cell.length_a   1.000
_cell.length_b   1.000
_cell.length_c   1.000
_cell.angle_alpha   90.00
_cell.angle_beta   90.00
_cell.angle_gamma   90.00
#
_symmetry.space_group_name_H-M   'P 1'
#
loop_
_entity.id
_entity.type
_entity.pdbx_description
1 polymer ?
#
loop_
_entity_poly.entity_id
_entity_poly.type
_entity_poly.pdbx_seq_one_letter_code
_entity_poly.pdbx_strand_id
1 'polypeptide(L)'
;NINGGRDVIFWLLSQLCYFMIIFVDVSKMSTLWTPAREKDRYGIAIHNYQQEEEPWRIKLIVGECVHILEENGEWYFGFTAKNRGLRGIFPKCYVEIMESIVDKSGPTEVTVLRQPHIVQELTSVLREWGTIWKHLYITHNENFKKIEHSMYELMRYRSQILSGTLPVDELKQVKILVTSKVDMCNKMLGLDMVVRDEHGNILNPEQTSTIQLYKHHEKATERIRKANSEPVNKKVPRPLSQQLTHTLFVSMRNFVCKMADDAELLMTLYDGKDNRAFTESYVVRWSREGLAREIDQIHNLRVLFTDLGSRDLGRERVYLVCYVV
;
A
#
# COMPACT_ATOMS: atom_id res chain seq x y z
N ASN A 1 -14.90 51.01 -47.54
CA ASN A 1 -13.52 50.49 -47.65
C ASN A 1 -12.76 50.91 -46.42
N ILE A 2 -12.82 50.16 -45.32
CA ILE A 2 -12.22 48.82 -45.10
C ILE A 2 -10.68 48.92 -45.11
N ASN A 3 -10.13 48.62 -43.93
CA ASN A 3 -8.81 48.07 -43.61
C ASN A 3 -7.57 48.94 -43.82
N GLY A 4 -6.81 49.10 -42.72
CA GLY A 4 -5.42 49.58 -42.78
C GLY A 4 -4.77 49.99 -41.46
N GLY A 5 -5.49 49.95 -40.32
CA GLY A 5 -5.03 50.56 -39.05
C GLY A 5 -4.71 49.62 -37.89
N ARG A 6 -4.49 48.30 -38.11
CA ARG A 6 -4.24 47.35 -37.00
C ARG A 6 -2.90 46.59 -37.04
N ASP A 7 -2.09 46.75 -38.09
CA ASP A 7 -0.88 45.93 -38.26
C ASP A 7 0.44 46.61 -37.84
N VAL A 8 0.40 47.84 -37.30
CA VAL A 8 1.63 48.53 -36.82
C VAL A 8 1.88 48.33 -35.32
N ILE A 9 0.91 47.79 -34.57
CA ILE A 9 1.05 47.54 -33.12
C ILE A 9 1.59 46.12 -32.82
N PHE A 10 1.47 45.16 -33.75
CA PHE A 10 1.97 43.80 -33.54
C PHE A 10 3.47 43.61 -33.80
N TRP A 11 4.12 44.55 -34.51
CA TRP A 11 5.55 44.44 -34.81
C TRP A 11 6.46 45.03 -33.73
N LEU A 12 5.97 45.93 -32.87
CA LEU A 12 6.72 46.43 -31.71
C LEU A 12 6.63 45.52 -30.49
N LEU A 13 5.64 44.61 -30.43
CA LEU A 13 5.53 43.61 -29.37
C LEU A 13 6.33 42.33 -29.65
N SER A 14 6.81 42.12 -30.89
CA SER A 14 7.61 40.93 -31.24
C SER A 14 9.11 41.08 -30.94
N GLN A 15 9.62 42.29 -30.64
CA GLN A 15 11.03 42.52 -30.28
C GLN A 15 11.26 42.74 -28.77
N LEU A 16 10.20 42.84 -27.96
CA LEU A 16 10.30 42.96 -26.50
C LEU A 16 10.18 41.63 -25.75
N CYS A 17 9.82 40.53 -26.41
CA CYS A 17 9.68 39.20 -25.78
C CYS A 17 10.97 38.37 -25.72
N TYR A 18 12.12 38.86 -26.19
CA TYR A 18 13.42 38.16 -26.11
C TYR A 18 14.40 38.73 -25.08
N PHE A 19 13.94 39.68 -24.27
CA PHE A 19 14.66 40.18 -23.11
C PHE A 19 13.73 40.22 -21.90
N MET A 20 13.17 39.05 -21.55
CA MET A 20 12.78 38.85 -20.15
C MET A 20 14.09 38.66 -19.39
N ILE A 21 14.76 39.78 -19.12
CA ILE A 21 15.78 39.88 -18.09
C ILE A 21 15.06 39.41 -16.83
N ILE A 22 15.35 38.20 -16.41
CA ILE A 22 15.09 37.77 -15.06
C ILE A 22 15.91 38.74 -14.21
N PHE A 23 15.27 39.79 -13.72
CA PHE A 23 15.74 40.50 -12.54
C PHE A 23 15.66 39.48 -11.41
N VAL A 24 16.69 38.63 -11.32
CA VAL A 24 17.03 37.99 -10.06
C VAL A 24 17.30 39.17 -9.15
N ASP A 25 16.42 39.39 -8.18
CA ASP A 25 16.64 40.35 -7.13
C ASP A 25 17.87 39.89 -6.34
N VAL A 26 19.06 40.31 -6.78
CA VAL A 26 20.36 39.98 -6.16
C VAL A 26 20.44 40.57 -4.74
N SER A 27 19.50 41.45 -4.35
CA SER A 27 19.45 42.04 -3.01
C SER A 27 18.94 41.08 -1.91
N LYS A 28 18.49 39.87 -2.27
CA LYS A 28 18.08 38.81 -1.33
C LYS A 28 18.91 37.53 -1.40
N MET A 29 20.12 37.55 -1.96
CA MET A 29 21.09 36.47 -1.68
C MET A 29 21.63 36.65 -0.26
N SER A 30 20.89 36.09 0.70
CA SER A 30 21.40 35.81 2.04
C SER A 30 22.71 35.04 1.90
N THR A 31 23.85 35.68 2.18
CA THR A 31 25.16 34.99 2.21
C THR A 31 25.28 34.06 3.42
N LEU A 32 24.33 34.13 4.35
CA LEU A 32 24.30 33.35 5.57
C LEU A 32 23.55 32.04 5.35
N TRP A 33 24.15 30.96 5.82
CA TRP A 33 23.48 29.69 5.99
C TRP A 33 22.43 29.81 7.09
N THR A 34 21.24 29.28 6.81
CA THR A 34 20.11 29.29 7.74
C THR A 34 19.74 27.88 8.14
N PRO A 35 19.43 27.60 9.42
CA PRO A 35 19.01 26.27 9.83
C PRO A 35 17.78 25.78 9.06
N ALA A 36 17.83 24.55 8.57
CA ALA A 36 16.72 23.95 7.86
C ALA A 36 15.51 23.77 8.79
N ARG A 37 14.33 24.09 8.25
CA ARG A 37 13.04 23.88 8.94
C ARG A 37 12.90 22.40 9.29
N GLU A 38 12.31 22.07 10.44
CA GLU A 38 12.23 20.69 10.92
C GLU A 38 11.63 19.72 9.89
N LYS A 39 10.62 20.15 9.12
CA LYS A 39 9.98 19.37 8.06
C LYS A 39 10.87 19.11 6.82
N ASP A 40 11.93 19.90 6.63
CA ASP A 40 12.82 19.82 5.47
C ASP A 40 14.16 19.15 5.80
N ARG A 41 14.33 18.60 7.02
CA ARG A 41 15.59 18.00 7.48
C ARG A 41 15.91 16.65 6.85
N TYR A 42 15.01 16.11 6.02
CA TYR A 42 15.18 14.83 5.36
C TYR A 42 14.81 14.91 3.89
N GLY A 43 15.66 14.36 3.04
CA GLY A 43 15.41 14.30 1.60
C GLY A 43 15.97 13.04 0.96
N ILE A 44 15.60 12.85 -0.30
CA ILE A 44 16.10 11.77 -1.15
C ILE A 44 16.70 12.41 -2.41
N ALA A 45 17.91 11.99 -2.75
CA ALA A 45 18.54 12.40 -3.99
C ALA A 45 17.75 11.85 -5.20
N ILE A 46 17.26 12.73 -6.06
CA ILE A 46 16.52 12.38 -7.28
C ILE A 46 17.43 12.29 -8.52
N HIS A 47 18.63 12.86 -8.44
CA HIS A 47 19.65 12.82 -9.48
C HIS A 47 21.03 12.48 -8.90
N ASN A 48 21.91 11.91 -9.74
CA ASN A 48 23.31 11.72 -9.37
C ASN A 48 24.02 13.06 -9.43
N TYR A 49 24.74 13.41 -8.37
CA TYR A 49 25.56 14.61 -8.31
C TYR A 49 27.00 14.21 -8.01
N GLN A 50 27.92 14.48 -8.93
CA GLN A 50 29.34 14.22 -8.74
C GLN A 50 30.13 15.38 -9.34
N GLN A 51 30.98 15.98 -8.53
CA GLN A 51 31.97 16.96 -8.98
C GLN A 51 33.24 16.74 -8.17
N GLU A 52 34.35 16.48 -8.87
CA GLU A 52 35.62 16.07 -8.24
C GLU A 52 36.48 17.28 -7.84
N GLU A 53 36.10 18.48 -8.27
CA GLU A 53 36.91 19.69 -8.14
C GLU A 53 36.82 20.35 -6.76
N GLU A 54 35.81 20.04 -5.94
CA GLU A 54 35.62 20.68 -4.63
C GLU A 54 35.33 19.66 -3.51
N PRO A 55 36.20 19.56 -2.48
CA PRO A 55 36.10 18.53 -1.44
C PRO A 55 34.92 18.73 -0.48
N TRP A 56 34.35 19.93 -0.40
CA TRP A 56 33.18 20.23 0.44
C TRP A 56 31.84 19.90 -0.24
N ARG A 57 31.83 19.48 -1.51
CA ARG A 57 30.63 19.02 -2.21
C ARG A 57 30.43 17.53 -1.97
N ILE A 58 29.27 17.16 -1.45
CA ILE A 58 28.95 15.75 -1.20
C ILE A 58 28.43 15.13 -2.50
N LYS A 59 29.04 13.99 -2.89
CA LYS A 59 28.51 13.15 -3.96
C LYS A 59 27.15 12.58 -3.60
N LEU A 60 26.15 12.79 -4.46
CA LEU A 60 24.83 12.18 -4.33
C LEU A 60 24.65 11.06 -5.36
N ILE A 61 24.04 9.98 -4.93
CA ILE A 61 23.59 8.88 -5.79
C ILE A 61 22.05 8.86 -5.74
N VAL A 62 21.39 8.68 -6.88
CA VAL A 62 19.93 8.58 -6.96
C VAL A 62 19.39 7.56 -5.94
N GLY A 63 18.38 7.95 -5.19
CA GLY A 63 17.74 7.16 -4.14
C GLY A 63 18.47 7.19 -2.79
N GLU A 64 19.58 7.92 -2.67
CA GLU A 64 20.28 8.08 -1.39
C GLU A 64 19.55 9.07 -0.48
N CYS A 65 19.37 8.68 0.78
CA CYS A 65 18.79 9.52 1.80
C CYS A 65 19.82 10.54 2.29
N VAL A 66 19.41 11.81 2.38
CA VAL A 66 20.22 12.92 2.89
C VAL A 66 19.56 13.57 4.10
N HIS A 67 20.38 14.01 5.05
CA HIS A 67 19.96 14.83 6.17
C HIS A 67 20.39 16.26 5.90
N ILE A 68 19.44 17.19 5.99
CA ILE A 68 19.66 18.60 5.71
C ILE A 68 19.72 19.35 7.05
N LEU A 69 20.82 20.04 7.28
CA LEU A 69 21.08 20.81 8.49
C LEU A 69 20.79 22.30 8.25
N GLU A 70 21.27 22.83 7.13
CA GLU A 70 21.18 24.23 6.79
C GLU A 70 20.89 24.41 5.29
N GLU A 71 20.37 25.57 4.93
CA GLU A 71 20.13 25.98 3.55
C GLU A 71 20.65 27.40 3.28
N ASN A 72 21.16 27.60 2.07
CA ASN A 72 21.63 28.87 1.56
C ASN A 72 21.39 28.94 0.04
N GLY A 73 20.49 29.83 -0.39
CA GLY A 73 20.11 29.96 -1.81
C GLY A 73 19.66 28.61 -2.40
N GLU A 74 20.36 28.17 -3.44
CA GLU A 74 20.13 26.91 -4.17
C GLU A 74 20.90 25.71 -3.60
N TRP A 75 21.48 25.84 -2.41
CA TRP A 75 22.27 24.79 -1.77
C TRP A 75 21.70 24.37 -0.41
N TYR A 76 21.84 23.08 -0.14
CA TYR A 76 21.70 22.49 1.18
C TYR A 76 23.09 22.16 1.73
N PHE A 77 23.22 22.18 3.06
CA PHE A 77 24.37 21.68 3.80
C PHE A 77 23.90 20.58 4.73
N GLY A 78 24.62 19.46 4.72
CA GLY A 78 24.16 18.24 5.38
C GLY A 78 25.10 17.07 5.22
N PHE A 79 24.54 15.86 5.30
CA PHE A 79 25.29 14.60 5.13
C PHE A 79 24.39 13.50 4.58
N THR A 80 24.98 12.44 4.01
CA THR A 80 24.21 11.28 3.55
C THR A 80 24.00 10.28 4.69
N ALA A 81 22.88 9.56 4.65
CA ALA A 81 22.57 8.55 5.67
C ALA A 81 23.61 7.41 5.74
N LYS A 82 24.35 7.17 4.65
CA LYS A 82 25.43 6.16 4.59
C LYS A 82 26.71 6.64 5.25
N ASN A 83 27.04 7.93 5.15
CA ASN A 83 28.27 8.50 5.70
C ASN A 83 27.97 9.76 6.51
N ARG A 84 27.58 9.56 7.78
CA ARG A 84 27.22 10.64 8.72
C ARG A 84 28.42 11.52 9.12
N GLY A 85 29.65 11.03 8.95
CA GLY A 85 30.87 11.75 9.31
C GLY A 85 31.25 12.80 8.26
N LEU A 86 30.88 12.60 7.00
CA LEU A 86 31.18 13.52 5.91
C LEU A 86 30.05 14.54 5.77
N ARG A 87 30.33 15.79 6.13
CA ARG A 87 29.43 16.93 5.97
C ARG A 87 29.88 17.83 4.83
N GLY A 88 28.92 18.45 4.17
CA GLY A 88 29.18 19.27 3.00
C GLY A 88 27.90 19.71 2.30
N ILE A 89 28.08 20.36 1.15
CA ILE A 89 26.99 20.98 0.41
C ILE A 89 26.52 20.12 -0.75
N PHE A 90 25.25 20.25 -1.10
CA PHE A 90 24.65 19.66 -2.29
C PHE A 90 23.49 20.52 -2.82
N PRO A 91 23.23 20.52 -4.14
CA PRO A 91 22.24 21.42 -4.72
C PRO A 91 20.81 21.01 -4.35
N LYS A 92 19.94 22.01 -4.13
CA LYS A 92 18.51 21.78 -3.80
C LYS A 92 17.77 21.03 -4.90
N CYS A 93 18.02 21.37 -6.16
CA CYS A 93 17.36 20.76 -7.32
C CYS A 93 17.70 19.26 -7.54
N TYR A 94 18.61 18.69 -6.74
CA TYR A 94 18.97 17.27 -6.78
C TYR A 94 18.30 16.48 -5.65
N VAL A 95 17.53 17.13 -4.77
CA VAL A 95 16.97 16.51 -3.57
C VAL A 95 15.47 16.80 -3.48
N GLU A 96 14.68 15.73 -3.41
CA GLU A 96 13.27 15.81 -3.05
C GLU A 96 13.12 15.76 -1.53
N ILE A 97 12.42 16.73 -0.95
CA ILE A 97 12.15 16.78 0.48
C ILE A 97 11.07 15.77 0.83
N MET A 98 11.32 14.97 1.87
CA MET A 98 10.39 13.98 2.35
C MET A 98 9.92 14.31 3.76
N GLU A 99 8.66 14.01 4.06
CA GLU A 99 8.12 14.22 5.39
C GLU A 99 8.90 13.41 6.42
N SER A 100 9.35 14.05 7.49
CA SER A 100 10.17 13.43 8.52
C SER A 100 9.71 13.77 9.93
N ILE A 101 10.07 12.88 10.85
CA ILE A 101 9.85 13.03 12.29
C ILE A 101 11.20 13.32 12.93
N VAL A 102 11.26 14.38 13.72
CA VAL A 102 12.44 14.72 14.52
C VAL A 102 12.25 14.12 15.92
N ASP A 103 12.99 13.06 16.22
CA ASP A 103 13.01 12.47 17.54
C ASP A 103 14.09 13.15 18.41
N LYS A 104 13.64 13.78 19.51
CA LYS A 104 14.47 14.47 20.50
C LYS A 104 14.57 13.70 21.83
N SER A 105 14.07 12.46 21.87
CA SER A 105 13.97 11.66 23.09
C SER A 105 15.33 11.10 23.56
N GLY A 106 16.29 10.99 22.64
CA GLY A 106 17.64 10.50 22.92
C GLY A 106 18.66 11.61 23.18
N PRO A 107 19.92 11.25 23.51
CA PRO A 107 21.02 12.20 23.69
C PRO A 107 21.45 12.91 22.39
N THR A 108 20.93 12.48 21.24
CA THR A 108 21.20 13.08 19.94
C THR A 108 19.88 13.17 19.17
N GLU A 109 19.65 14.31 18.53
CA GLU A 109 18.49 14.50 17.66
C GLU A 109 18.59 13.57 16.44
N VAL A 110 17.55 12.77 16.19
CA VAL A 110 17.49 11.86 15.04
C VAL A 110 16.28 12.23 14.18
N THR A 111 16.56 12.64 12.94
CA THR A 111 15.52 12.83 11.93
C THR A 111 15.27 11.51 11.20
N VAL A 112 14.03 11.02 11.18
CA VAL A 112 13.64 9.79 10.48
C VAL A 112 12.53 10.05 9.47
N LEU A 113 12.56 9.34 8.35
CA LEU A 113 11.50 9.40 7.34
C LEU A 113 10.16 8.96 7.94
N ARG A 114 9.11 9.78 7.77
CA ARG A 114 7.76 9.43 8.18
C ARG A 114 7.18 8.40 7.23
N GLN A 115 7.08 7.16 7.67
CA GLN A 115 6.49 6.07 6.90
C GLN A 115 5.96 4.98 7.84
N PRO A 116 5.01 4.13 7.40
CA PRO A 116 4.49 3.04 8.22
C PRO A 116 5.62 2.12 8.70
N HIS A 117 5.55 1.65 9.96
CA HIS A 117 6.60 0.79 10.55
C HIS A 117 6.92 -0.44 9.69
N ILE A 118 5.91 -1.07 9.07
CA ILE A 118 6.11 -2.20 8.18
C ILE A 118 6.98 -1.85 6.95
N VAL A 119 6.90 -0.63 6.44
CA VAL A 119 7.74 -0.18 5.31
C VAL A 119 9.18 0.03 5.77
N GLN A 120 9.39 0.55 6.98
CA GLN A 120 10.73 0.68 7.57
C GLN A 120 11.37 -0.70 7.71
N GLU A 121 10.62 -1.65 8.27
CA GLU A 121 11.05 -3.03 8.46
C GLU A 121 11.40 -3.69 7.12
N LEU A 122 10.50 -3.64 6.14
CA LEU A 122 10.72 -4.17 4.79
C LEU A 122 12.00 -3.61 4.16
N THR A 123 12.25 -2.30 4.34
CA THR A 123 13.44 -1.64 3.80
C THR A 123 14.72 -2.15 4.48
N SER A 124 14.69 -2.37 5.79
CA SER A 124 15.82 -2.93 6.55
C SER A 124 16.09 -4.39 6.18
N VAL A 125 15.04 -5.22 6.12
CA VAL A 125 15.13 -6.64 5.73
C VAL A 125 15.71 -6.78 4.32
N LEU A 126 15.23 -5.99 3.35
CA LEU A 126 15.75 -6.03 1.99
C LEU A 126 17.23 -5.63 1.90
N ARG A 127 17.71 -4.72 2.75
CA ARG A 127 19.13 -4.33 2.80
C ARG A 127 20.01 -5.44 3.38
N GLU A 128 19.56 -6.05 4.48
CA GLU A 128 20.25 -7.17 5.11
C GLU A 128 20.29 -8.38 4.16
N TRP A 129 19.13 -8.79 3.64
CA TRP A 129 19.02 -9.88 2.67
C TRP A 129 19.80 -9.59 1.39
N GLY A 130 19.86 -8.34 0.93
CA GLY A 130 20.66 -7.98 -0.24
C GLY A 130 22.17 -8.23 -0.06
N THR A 131 22.67 -8.15 1.17
CA THR A 131 24.05 -8.48 1.50
C THR A 131 24.27 -9.99 1.54
N ILE A 132 23.36 -10.70 2.21
CA ILE A 132 23.39 -12.18 2.31
C ILE A 132 23.21 -12.82 0.93
N TRP A 133 22.30 -12.31 0.11
CA TRP A 133 22.00 -12.79 -1.24
C TRP A 133 23.22 -12.77 -2.16
N LYS A 134 24.04 -11.70 -2.09
CA LYS A 134 25.32 -11.63 -2.80
C LYS A 134 26.29 -12.71 -2.32
N HIS A 135 26.32 -13.00 -1.03
CA HIS A 135 27.14 -14.09 -0.49
C HIS A 135 26.64 -15.47 -0.98
N LEU A 136 25.32 -15.70 -0.95
CA LEU A 136 24.71 -16.94 -1.47
C LEU A 136 25.07 -17.21 -2.94
N TYR A 137 25.17 -16.15 -3.75
CA TYR A 137 25.62 -16.25 -5.14
C TYR A 137 27.05 -16.78 -5.24
N ILE A 138 27.97 -16.19 -4.48
CA ILE A 138 29.39 -16.54 -4.47
C ILE A 138 29.58 -17.98 -3.96
N THR A 139 28.80 -18.39 -2.96
CA THR A 139 28.88 -19.73 -2.38
C THR A 139 28.05 -20.79 -3.13
N HIS A 140 27.42 -20.43 -4.25
CA HIS A 140 26.52 -21.32 -5.02
C HIS A 140 25.44 -22.01 -4.18
N ASN A 141 24.86 -21.29 -3.22
CA ASN A 141 23.84 -21.85 -2.32
C ASN A 141 22.48 -21.99 -3.05
N GLU A 142 21.80 -23.13 -2.86
CA GLU A 142 20.51 -23.44 -3.49
C GLU A 142 19.39 -22.42 -3.14
N ASN A 143 19.51 -21.73 -2.02
CA ASN A 143 18.54 -20.73 -1.59
C ASN A 143 18.66 -19.40 -2.34
N PHE A 144 19.72 -19.19 -3.14
CA PHE A 144 19.94 -17.94 -3.90
C PHE A 144 18.70 -17.48 -4.68
N LYS A 145 18.09 -18.39 -5.46
CA LYS A 145 16.88 -18.09 -6.25
C LYS A 145 15.62 -17.93 -5.41
N LYS A 146 15.49 -18.66 -4.30
CA LYS A 146 14.35 -18.55 -3.38
C LYS A 146 14.32 -17.19 -2.69
N ILE A 147 15.50 -16.72 -2.26
CA ILE A 147 15.66 -15.41 -1.63
C ILE A 147 15.50 -14.30 -2.65
N GLU A 148 16.06 -14.43 -3.86
CA GLU A 148 15.82 -13.48 -4.96
C GLU A 148 14.33 -13.26 -5.21
N HIS A 149 13.57 -14.35 -5.37
CA HIS A 149 12.13 -14.28 -5.59
C HIS A 149 11.41 -13.60 -4.41
N SER A 150 11.76 -13.98 -3.18
CA SER A 150 11.14 -13.40 -1.98
C SER A 150 11.46 -11.90 -1.85
N MET A 151 12.66 -11.46 -2.21
CA MET A 151 13.02 -10.03 -2.25
C MET A 151 12.14 -9.25 -3.23
N TYR A 152 11.92 -9.76 -4.45
CA TYR A 152 11.02 -9.12 -5.41
C TYR A 152 9.57 -9.04 -4.91
N GLU A 153 9.08 -10.09 -4.26
CA GLU A 153 7.75 -10.06 -3.63
C GLU A 153 7.66 -9.00 -2.53
N LEU A 154 8.66 -8.90 -1.65
CA LEU A 154 8.71 -7.87 -0.60
C LEU A 154 8.77 -6.46 -1.19
N MET A 155 9.51 -6.24 -2.29
CA MET A 155 9.54 -4.97 -3.00
C MET A 155 8.16 -4.60 -3.57
N ARG A 156 7.44 -5.58 -4.14
CA ARG A 156 6.08 -5.39 -4.65
C ARG A 156 5.11 -5.04 -3.51
N TYR A 157 5.11 -5.78 -2.40
CA TYR A 157 4.28 -5.46 -1.24
C TYR A 157 4.62 -4.09 -0.66
N ARG A 158 5.90 -3.73 -0.59
CA ARG A 158 6.34 -2.38 -0.16
C ARG A 158 5.72 -1.30 -1.04
N SER A 159 5.76 -1.47 -2.36
CA SER A 159 5.12 -0.52 -3.31
C SER A 159 3.61 -0.46 -3.14
N GLN A 160 2.95 -1.59 -2.89
CA GLN A 160 1.51 -1.67 -2.67
C GLN A 160 1.08 -1.01 -1.35
N ILE A 161 1.89 -1.13 -0.28
CA ILE A 161 1.61 -0.46 1.00
C ILE A 161 1.80 1.05 0.85
N LEU A 162 2.85 1.47 0.12
CA LEU A 162 3.15 2.88 -0.10
C LEU A 162 2.19 3.59 -1.06
N SER A 163 1.44 2.87 -1.91
CA SER A 163 0.44 3.51 -2.78
C SER A 163 -0.70 4.15 -1.99
N GLY A 164 -0.92 3.75 -0.73
CA GLY A 164 -1.99 4.27 0.12
C GLY A 164 -3.40 3.90 -0.36
N THR A 165 -3.52 2.97 -1.31
CA THR A 165 -4.80 2.58 -1.91
C THR A 165 -5.48 1.39 -1.21
N LEU A 166 -4.81 0.77 -0.23
CA LEU A 166 -5.35 -0.39 0.48
C LEU A 166 -6.29 0.05 1.61
N PRO A 167 -7.50 -0.52 1.71
CA PRO A 167 -8.33 -0.45 2.92
C PRO A 167 -7.57 -0.96 4.15
N VAL A 168 -7.99 -0.52 5.34
CA VAL A 168 -7.34 -0.87 6.62
C VAL A 168 -7.28 -2.39 6.83
N ASP A 169 -8.35 -3.10 6.50
CA ASP A 169 -8.42 -4.56 6.63
C ASP A 169 -7.49 -5.28 5.66
N GLU A 170 -7.41 -4.82 4.41
CA GLU A 170 -6.46 -5.35 3.42
C GLU A 170 -5.02 -5.07 3.84
N LEU A 171 -4.71 -3.86 4.32
CA LEU A 171 -3.39 -3.51 4.82
C LEU A 171 -2.98 -4.41 5.99
N LYS A 172 -3.90 -4.70 6.91
CA LYS A 172 -3.66 -5.62 8.03
C LYS A 172 -3.34 -7.03 7.53
N GLN A 173 -4.07 -7.53 6.54
CA GLN A 173 -3.81 -8.84 5.94
C GLN A 173 -2.47 -8.88 5.20
N VAL A 174 -2.17 -7.87 4.39
CA VAL A 174 -0.88 -7.74 3.69
C VAL A 174 0.27 -7.70 4.67
N LYS A 175 0.13 -6.97 5.79
CA LYS A 175 1.15 -6.93 6.85
C LYS A 175 1.40 -8.32 7.46
N ILE A 176 0.36 -9.05 7.83
CA ILE A 176 0.50 -10.41 8.38
C ILE A 176 1.19 -11.33 7.36
N LEU A 177 0.78 -11.28 6.10
CA LEU A 177 1.37 -12.07 5.01
C LEU A 177 2.86 -11.76 4.83
N VAL A 178 3.21 -10.47 4.74
CA VAL A 178 4.57 -9.99 4.54
C VAL A 178 5.47 -10.41 5.70
N THR A 179 5.04 -10.16 6.93
CA THR A 179 5.82 -10.50 8.14
C THR A 179 6.02 -12.01 8.26
N SER A 180 5.01 -12.83 7.97
CA SER A 180 5.16 -14.29 7.91
C SER A 180 6.18 -14.73 6.87
N LYS A 181 6.22 -14.09 5.68
CA LYS A 181 7.22 -14.38 4.64
C LYS A 181 8.63 -14.03 5.11
N VAL A 182 8.79 -12.86 5.72
CA VAL A 182 10.06 -12.41 6.31
C VAL A 182 10.55 -13.43 7.33
N ASP A 183 9.70 -13.85 8.28
CA ASP A 183 10.09 -14.78 9.35
C ASP A 183 10.49 -16.16 8.79
N MET A 184 9.79 -16.65 7.76
CA MET A 184 10.14 -17.91 7.07
C MET A 184 11.50 -17.83 6.37
N CYS A 185 11.76 -16.74 5.64
CA CYS A 185 13.03 -16.54 4.95
C CYS A 185 14.19 -16.29 5.94
N ASN A 186 13.96 -15.55 7.03
CA ASN A 186 14.94 -15.40 8.10
C ASN A 186 15.33 -16.76 8.68
N LYS A 187 14.36 -17.64 8.93
CA LYS A 187 14.65 -19.00 9.39
C LYS A 187 15.46 -19.80 8.36
N MET A 188 15.13 -19.67 7.06
CA MET A 188 15.87 -20.33 5.97
C MET A 188 17.32 -19.83 5.86
N LEU A 189 17.54 -18.53 6.14
CA LEU A 189 18.85 -17.89 6.13
C LEU A 189 19.64 -18.10 7.43
N GLY A 190 19.04 -18.69 8.46
CA GLY A 190 19.67 -18.86 9.77
C GLY A 190 19.80 -17.56 10.58
N LEU A 191 18.95 -16.57 10.29
CA LEU A 191 18.88 -15.30 11.01
C LEU A 191 18.05 -15.41 12.30
N ASP A 192 18.23 -14.43 13.18
CA ASP A 192 17.48 -14.33 14.42
C ASP A 192 15.97 -14.21 14.18
N MET A 193 15.19 -14.88 15.02
CA MET A 193 13.73 -14.85 14.94
C MET A 193 13.19 -13.58 15.60
N VAL A 194 12.32 -12.88 14.88
CA VAL A 194 11.57 -11.73 15.41
C VAL A 194 10.24 -12.22 15.98
N VAL A 195 9.96 -11.92 17.24
CA VAL A 195 8.71 -12.33 17.90
C VAL A 195 7.63 -11.29 17.67
N ARG A 196 6.47 -11.75 17.18
CA ARG A 196 5.34 -10.88 16.78
C ARG A 196 4.04 -11.21 17.49
N ASP A 197 3.18 -10.20 17.58
CA ASP A 197 1.77 -10.36 17.97
C ASP A 197 0.91 -10.95 16.83
N GLU A 198 -0.39 -11.08 17.06
CA GLU A 198 -1.37 -11.58 16.09
C GLU A 198 -1.63 -10.62 14.92
N HIS A 199 -1.15 -9.38 15.00
CA HIS A 199 -1.28 -8.34 13.98
C HIS A 199 0.02 -8.13 13.20
N GLY A 200 1.05 -8.96 13.45
CA GLY A 200 2.36 -8.86 12.81
C GLY A 200 3.23 -7.71 13.33
N ASN A 201 2.87 -7.08 14.46
CA ASN A 201 3.75 -6.11 15.13
C ASN A 201 4.86 -6.84 15.88
N ILE A 202 6.05 -6.27 15.87
CA ILE A 202 7.16 -6.71 16.72
C ILE A 202 6.79 -6.44 18.18
N LEU A 203 6.95 -7.45 19.05
CA LEU A 203 6.70 -7.30 20.48
C LEU A 203 7.83 -6.49 21.14
N ASN A 204 7.47 -5.52 21.99
CA ASN A 204 8.43 -4.79 22.80
C ASN A 204 8.79 -5.62 24.05
N PRO A 205 10.06 -6.03 24.25
CA PRO A 205 10.49 -6.79 25.42
C PRO A 205 10.32 -6.05 26.75
N GLU A 206 10.34 -4.72 26.75
CA GLU A 206 10.17 -3.91 27.96
C GLU A 206 8.71 -3.86 28.43
N GLN A 207 7.77 -4.10 27.52
CA GLN A 207 6.33 -4.10 27.78
C GLN A 207 5.75 -5.51 27.88
N THR A 208 6.48 -6.52 27.42
CA THR A 208 6.02 -7.91 27.35
C THR A 208 6.72 -8.75 28.41
N SER A 209 5.97 -9.44 29.28
CA SER A 209 6.58 -10.30 30.30
C SER A 209 7.39 -11.44 29.67
N THR A 210 8.46 -11.89 30.35
CA THR A 210 9.32 -12.98 29.87
C THR A 210 8.54 -14.25 29.52
N ILE A 211 7.55 -14.61 30.35
CA ILE A 211 6.70 -15.79 30.12
C ILE A 211 5.84 -15.60 28.88
N GLN A 212 5.26 -14.41 28.69
CA GLN A 212 4.45 -14.11 27.51
C GLN A 212 5.31 -14.13 26.24
N LEU A 213 6.49 -13.50 26.28
CA LEU A 213 7.43 -13.47 25.17
C LEU A 213 7.84 -14.90 24.77
N TYR A 214 8.13 -15.76 25.75
CA TYR A 214 8.43 -17.18 25.51
C TYR A 214 7.27 -17.91 24.82
N LYS A 215 6.03 -17.72 25.27
CA LYS A 215 4.84 -18.31 24.62
C LYS A 215 4.68 -17.83 23.18
N HIS A 216 4.90 -16.54 22.91
CA HIS A 216 4.84 -16.02 21.54
C HIS A 216 5.98 -16.56 20.67
N HIS A 217 7.18 -16.71 21.23
CA HIS A 217 8.32 -17.35 20.57
C HIS A 217 8.02 -18.80 20.18
N GLU A 218 7.46 -19.59 21.10
CA GLU A 218 7.07 -20.99 20.85
C GLU A 218 6.02 -21.07 19.73
N LYS A 219 4.97 -20.24 19.81
CA LYS A 219 3.95 -20.12 18.75
C LYS A 219 4.55 -19.71 17.40
N ALA A 220 5.48 -18.76 17.36
CA ALA A 220 6.15 -18.34 16.14
C ALA A 220 6.99 -19.48 15.54
N THR A 221 7.75 -20.19 16.36
CA THR A 221 8.56 -21.34 15.97
C THR A 221 7.70 -22.45 15.36
N GLU A 222 6.59 -22.80 16.02
CA GLU A 222 5.65 -23.80 15.53
C GLU A 222 4.99 -23.40 14.21
N ARG A 223 4.60 -22.13 14.05
CA ARG A 223 4.07 -21.61 12.77
C ARG A 223 5.07 -21.76 11.63
N ILE A 224 6.32 -21.36 11.84
CA ILE A 224 7.38 -21.45 10.83
C ILE A 224 7.69 -22.92 10.50
N ARG A 225 7.75 -23.79 11.51
CA ARG A 225 7.98 -25.23 11.33
C ARG A 225 6.88 -25.87 10.48
N LYS A 226 5.61 -25.59 10.80
CA LYS A 226 4.47 -26.12 10.05
C LYS A 226 4.49 -25.67 8.59
N ALA A 227 4.73 -24.39 8.34
CA ALA A 227 4.82 -23.83 6.99
C ALA A 227 5.95 -24.46 6.15
N ASN A 228 7.07 -24.84 6.78
CA ASN A 228 8.18 -25.53 6.10
C ASN A 228 7.95 -27.04 5.89
N SER A 229 7.12 -27.67 6.72
CA SER A 229 6.86 -29.12 6.68
C SER A 229 5.74 -29.54 5.75
N GLU A 230 4.82 -28.65 5.40
CA GLU A 230 3.78 -28.97 4.43
C GLU A 230 4.40 -28.97 3.01
N PRO A 231 4.30 -30.10 2.27
CA PRO A 231 4.75 -30.11 0.89
C PRO A 231 3.92 -29.09 0.09
N VAL A 232 4.60 -28.31 -0.75
CA VAL A 232 4.09 -27.26 -1.66
C VAL A 232 2.91 -27.71 -2.57
N ASN A 233 2.51 -28.99 -2.51
CA ASN A 233 1.41 -29.59 -3.24
C ASN A 233 0.00 -29.42 -2.61
N LYS A 234 -0.19 -28.58 -1.61
CA LYS A 234 -1.55 -28.14 -1.21
C LYS A 234 -1.67 -26.64 -1.33
N LYS A 235 -2.21 -26.22 -2.48
CA LYS A 235 -2.71 -24.89 -2.79
C LYS A 235 -1.76 -23.79 -2.34
N VAL A 236 -0.92 -23.32 -3.26
CA VAL A 236 -0.57 -21.90 -3.34
C VAL A 236 -1.81 -21.13 -2.83
N PRO A 237 -1.74 -20.36 -1.73
CA PRO A 237 -2.77 -19.39 -1.45
C PRO A 237 -2.74 -18.55 -2.72
N ARG A 238 -3.73 -18.77 -3.59
CA ARG A 238 -3.86 -17.97 -4.82
C ARG A 238 -3.65 -16.55 -4.31
N PRO A 239 -2.77 -15.73 -4.93
CA PRO A 239 -2.85 -14.31 -4.66
C PRO A 239 -4.34 -14.02 -4.76
N LEU A 240 -4.93 -13.47 -3.70
CA LEU A 240 -6.34 -13.11 -3.68
C LEU A 240 -6.46 -12.00 -4.73
N SER A 241 -6.48 -12.39 -6.01
CA SER A 241 -7.32 -11.79 -7.00
C SER A 241 -8.62 -11.61 -6.26
N GLN A 242 -8.94 -10.34 -5.99
CA GLN A 242 -10.24 -9.82 -5.59
C GLN A 242 -11.20 -10.99 -5.36
N GLN A 243 -11.54 -11.30 -4.10
CA GLN A 243 -12.70 -12.17 -3.90
C GLN A 243 -13.81 -11.52 -4.71
N LEU A 244 -14.06 -12.06 -5.91
CA LEU A 244 -14.98 -11.50 -6.86
C LEU A 244 -16.32 -11.77 -6.20
N THR A 245 -16.83 -10.76 -5.53
CA THR A 245 -18.19 -10.76 -5.03
C THR A 245 -19.05 -10.57 -6.26
N HIS A 246 -19.78 -11.61 -6.60
CA HIS A 246 -20.71 -11.57 -7.69
C HIS A 246 -22.05 -11.06 -7.17
N THR A 247 -22.74 -10.29 -8.00
CA THR A 247 -24.06 -9.77 -7.68
C THR A 247 -25.06 -10.38 -8.64
N LEU A 248 -26.09 -11.04 -8.12
CA LEU A 248 -27.18 -11.57 -8.92
C LEU A 248 -28.37 -10.61 -8.83
N PHE A 249 -28.68 -9.97 -9.95
CA PHE A 249 -29.88 -9.15 -10.09
C PHE A 249 -31.04 -10.01 -10.60
N VAL A 250 -32.12 -10.08 -9.82
CA VAL A 250 -33.35 -10.76 -10.20
C VAL A 250 -34.44 -9.72 -10.35
N SER A 251 -35.05 -9.67 -11.53
CA SER A 251 -36.22 -8.83 -11.81
C SER A 251 -37.37 -9.72 -12.26
N MET A 252 -38.36 -9.86 -11.40
CA MET A 252 -39.59 -10.55 -11.73
C MET A 252 -40.46 -9.64 -12.58
N ARG A 253 -40.66 -10.00 -13.86
CA ARG A 253 -41.39 -9.16 -14.83
C ARG A 253 -42.90 -9.37 -14.79
N ASN A 254 -43.32 -10.60 -14.54
CA ASN A 254 -44.73 -10.96 -14.48
C ASN A 254 -44.88 -12.13 -13.51
N PHE A 255 -45.77 -11.97 -12.54
CA PHE A 255 -46.14 -13.01 -11.59
C PHE A 255 -47.66 -13.02 -11.51
N VAL A 256 -48.26 -14.13 -11.94
CA VAL A 256 -49.71 -14.28 -11.99
C VAL A 256 -50.08 -15.42 -11.07
N CYS A 257 -50.53 -15.08 -9.86
CA CYS A 257 -51.08 -16.05 -8.93
C CYS A 257 -52.32 -15.46 -8.26
N LYS A 258 -53.44 -16.17 -8.38
CA LYS A 258 -54.70 -15.78 -7.73
C LYS A 258 -54.66 -16.26 -6.29
N MET A 259 -54.41 -15.34 -5.36
CA MET A 259 -54.47 -15.61 -3.92
C MET A 259 -55.84 -15.19 -3.39
N ALA A 260 -56.39 -15.98 -2.46
CA ALA A 260 -57.64 -15.65 -1.79
C ALA A 260 -57.45 -14.57 -0.72
N ASP A 261 -56.29 -14.59 -0.05
CA ASP A 261 -55.88 -13.69 1.01
C ASP A 261 -54.60 -12.92 0.62
N ASP A 262 -54.27 -11.90 1.41
CA ASP A 262 -52.97 -11.23 1.32
C ASP A 262 -51.86 -12.20 1.72
N ALA A 263 -50.76 -12.21 0.96
CA ALA A 263 -49.66 -13.16 1.11
C ALA A 263 -48.30 -12.45 1.08
N GLU A 264 -47.28 -13.12 1.64
CA GLU A 264 -45.90 -12.69 1.51
C GLU A 264 -45.11 -13.69 0.66
N LEU A 265 -44.44 -13.17 -0.37
CA LEU A 265 -43.57 -13.94 -1.26
C LEU A 265 -42.14 -13.80 -0.77
N LEU A 266 -41.56 -14.90 -0.29
CA LEU A 266 -40.17 -14.96 0.16
C LEU A 266 -39.29 -15.58 -0.93
N MET A 267 -38.43 -14.76 -1.54
CA MET A 267 -37.50 -15.19 -2.58
C MET A 267 -36.11 -15.46 -1.99
N THR A 268 -35.58 -16.65 -2.25
CA THR A 268 -34.25 -17.09 -1.78
C THR A 268 -33.49 -17.85 -2.86
N LEU A 269 -32.16 -17.82 -2.80
CA LEU A 269 -31.33 -18.77 -3.54
C LEU A 269 -31.11 -20.03 -2.70
N TYR A 270 -31.41 -21.17 -3.32
CA TYR A 270 -31.46 -22.47 -2.69
C TYR A 270 -30.46 -23.42 -3.32
N ASP A 271 -29.71 -24.13 -2.47
CA ASP A 271 -28.78 -25.16 -2.88
C ASP A 271 -29.52 -26.50 -3.02
N GLY A 272 -29.63 -26.99 -4.24
CA GLY A 272 -30.29 -28.26 -4.55
C GLY A 272 -29.57 -29.51 -4.06
N LYS A 273 -28.30 -29.41 -3.65
CA LYS A 273 -27.53 -30.52 -3.08
C LYS A 273 -27.73 -30.61 -1.57
N ASP A 274 -27.58 -29.47 -0.89
CA ASP A 274 -27.71 -29.39 0.56
C ASP A 274 -29.18 -29.26 1.01
N ASN A 275 -30.11 -29.06 0.09
CA ASN A 275 -31.52 -28.78 0.35
C ASN A 275 -31.70 -27.67 1.41
N ARG A 276 -31.04 -26.53 1.20
CA ARG A 276 -31.17 -25.36 2.08
C ARG A 276 -30.99 -24.05 1.32
N ALA A 277 -31.60 -22.99 1.83
CA ALA A 277 -31.31 -21.63 1.40
C ALA A 277 -29.89 -21.23 1.85
N PHE A 278 -29.15 -20.57 0.97
CA PHE A 278 -27.83 -20.01 1.28
C PHE A 278 -27.78 -18.48 1.21
N THR A 279 -28.91 -17.85 0.93
CA THR A 279 -29.11 -16.40 1.04
C THR A 279 -30.22 -16.11 2.05
N GLU A 280 -30.26 -14.86 2.51
CA GLU A 280 -31.44 -14.32 3.18
C GLU A 280 -32.66 -14.31 2.24
N SER A 281 -33.85 -14.20 2.85
CA SER A 281 -35.12 -14.13 2.12
C SER A 281 -35.48 -12.70 1.81
N TYR A 282 -35.69 -12.42 0.53
CA TYR A 282 -36.25 -11.15 0.10
C TYR A 282 -37.77 -11.23 0.08
N VAL A 283 -38.43 -10.31 0.78
CA VAL A 283 -39.87 -10.33 1.02
C VAL A 283 -40.59 -9.37 0.08
N VAL A 284 -41.59 -9.88 -0.64
CA VAL A 284 -42.54 -9.07 -1.42
C VAL A 284 -43.94 -9.29 -0.87
N ARG A 285 -44.60 -8.21 -0.47
CA ARG A 285 -46.01 -8.26 -0.05
C ARG A 285 -46.91 -8.34 -1.29
N TRP A 286 -47.85 -9.26 -1.26
CA TRP A 286 -48.78 -9.53 -2.35
C TRP A 286 -50.23 -9.43 -1.88
N SER A 287 -50.99 -8.48 -2.41
CA SER A 287 -52.39 -8.31 -2.00
C SER A 287 -53.35 -9.22 -2.76
N ARG A 288 -54.50 -9.53 -2.15
CA ARG A 288 -55.61 -10.27 -2.77
C ARG A 288 -56.20 -9.59 -4.03
N GLU A 289 -56.04 -8.27 -4.15
CA GLU A 289 -56.47 -7.48 -5.31
C GLU A 289 -55.43 -7.51 -6.46
N GLY A 290 -54.31 -8.22 -6.26
CA GLY A 290 -53.17 -8.29 -7.18
C GLY A 290 -52.12 -7.22 -6.91
N LEU A 291 -51.13 -7.09 -7.81
CA LEU A 291 -50.03 -6.11 -7.73
C LEU A 291 -50.46 -4.66 -8.05
N ALA A 292 -51.75 -4.34 -7.92
CA ALA A 292 -52.30 -3.11 -8.48
C ALA A 292 -52.80 -2.18 -7.39
N ARG A 293 -51.90 -1.35 -6.83
CA ARG A 293 -52.26 0.04 -6.44
C ARG A 293 -51.13 1.03 -6.19
N GLU A 294 -49.87 0.61 -6.05
CA GLU A 294 -48.77 1.54 -5.79
C GLU A 294 -47.62 1.36 -6.79
N ILE A 295 -47.24 2.44 -7.47
CA ILE A 295 -46.11 2.50 -8.40
C ILE A 295 -44.80 2.05 -7.71
N ASP A 296 -44.71 2.21 -6.39
CA ASP A 296 -43.59 1.75 -5.56
C ASP A 296 -43.50 0.22 -5.46
N GLN A 297 -44.61 -0.53 -5.58
CA GLN A 297 -44.61 -2.00 -5.47
C GLN A 297 -44.07 -2.68 -6.74
N ILE A 298 -44.00 -1.98 -7.88
CA ILE A 298 -43.37 -2.49 -9.11
C ILE A 298 -41.84 -2.56 -8.96
N HIS A 299 -41.26 -1.64 -8.18
CA HIS A 299 -39.83 -1.68 -7.84
C HIS A 299 -39.50 -2.80 -6.85
N ASN A 300 -40.46 -3.22 -6.02
CA ASN A 300 -40.28 -4.32 -5.06
C ASN A 300 -40.12 -5.70 -5.72
N LEU A 301 -40.34 -5.84 -7.03
CA LEU A 301 -40.09 -7.10 -7.76
C LEU A 301 -38.65 -7.25 -8.26
N ARG A 302 -37.76 -6.35 -7.84
CA ARG A 302 -36.33 -6.35 -8.17
C ARG A 302 -35.53 -6.56 -6.89
N VAL A 303 -34.66 -7.57 -6.90
CA VAL A 303 -33.75 -7.86 -5.79
C VAL A 303 -32.34 -8.03 -6.31
N LEU A 304 -31.38 -7.53 -5.52
CA LEU A 304 -29.96 -7.75 -5.71
C LEU A 304 -29.47 -8.69 -4.60
N PHE A 305 -29.06 -9.90 -4.97
CA PHE A 305 -28.29 -10.76 -4.07
C PHE A 305 -26.81 -10.40 -4.23
N THR A 306 -26.26 -9.70 -3.22
CA THR A 306 -24.85 -9.30 -3.19
C THR A 306 -24.00 -10.34 -2.46
N ASP A 307 -22.68 -10.13 -2.47
CA ASP A 307 -21.72 -10.91 -1.69
C ASP A 307 -21.68 -12.42 -2.01
N LEU A 308 -22.11 -12.80 -3.22
CA LEU A 308 -22.00 -14.18 -3.68
C LEU A 308 -20.54 -14.49 -4.04
N GLY A 309 -19.92 -15.40 -3.31
CA GLY A 309 -18.55 -15.82 -3.59
C GLY A 309 -18.47 -16.77 -4.77
N SER A 310 -17.25 -16.99 -5.31
CA SER A 310 -17.05 -17.96 -6.40
C SER A 310 -17.43 -19.40 -6.02
N ARG A 311 -17.41 -19.74 -4.72
CA ARG A 311 -17.92 -21.03 -4.21
C ARG A 311 -19.43 -21.13 -4.38
N ASP A 312 -20.15 -20.03 -4.24
CA ASP A 312 -21.60 -20.01 -4.29
C ASP A 312 -22.12 -20.15 -5.73
N LEU A 313 -21.37 -19.59 -6.70
CA LEU A 313 -21.58 -19.80 -8.14
C LEU A 313 -21.13 -21.17 -8.65
N GLY A 314 -20.14 -21.77 -7.98
CA GLY A 314 -19.65 -23.11 -8.34
C GLY A 314 -20.57 -24.25 -7.92
N ARG A 315 -21.73 -23.96 -7.32
CA ARG A 315 -22.73 -24.96 -6.95
C ARG A 315 -23.40 -25.51 -8.22
N GLU A 316 -23.45 -26.83 -8.34
CA GLU A 316 -24.01 -27.51 -9.52
C GLU A 316 -25.51 -27.25 -9.73
N ARG A 317 -26.27 -27.01 -8.66
CA ARG A 317 -27.72 -26.82 -8.69
C ARG A 317 -28.15 -25.70 -7.77
N VAL A 318 -28.29 -24.50 -8.32
CA VAL A 318 -28.85 -23.33 -7.63
C VAL A 318 -30.24 -23.07 -8.17
N TYR A 319 -31.22 -22.97 -7.27
CA TYR A 319 -32.59 -22.64 -7.61
C TYR A 319 -33.01 -21.32 -6.98
N LEU A 320 -33.76 -20.50 -7.72
CA LEU A 320 -34.51 -19.41 -7.12
C LEU A 320 -35.84 -20.00 -6.61
N VAL A 321 -36.01 -20.02 -5.30
CA VAL A 321 -37.22 -20.57 -4.66
C VAL A 321 -38.03 -19.42 -4.10
N CYS A 322 -39.33 -19.43 -4.39
CA CYS A 322 -40.30 -18.50 -3.85
C CYS A 322 -41.25 -19.25 -2.93
N TYR A 323 -41.23 -18.93 -1.64
CA TYR A 323 -42.23 -19.41 -0.69
C TYR A 323 -43.39 -18.44 -0.65
N VAL A 324 -44.61 -18.97 -0.62
CA VAL A 324 -45.84 -18.20 -0.40
C VAL A 324 -46.25 -18.46 1.03
N VAL A 325 -46.31 -17.41 1.84
CA VAL A 325 -46.72 -17.45 3.25
C VAL A 325 -48.03 -16.71 3.43
#